data_AF-A0A2E6PST5-F1
#
_entry.id   AF-A0A2E6PST5-F1
#
_cell.length_a   1.000
_cell.length_b   1.000
_cell.length_c   1.000
_cell.angle_alpha   90.00
_cell.angle_beta   90.00
_cell.angle_gamma   90.00
#
_symmetry.space_group_name_H-M   'P 1'
#
loop_
_entity.id
_entity.type
_entity.pdbx_description
1 polymer ?
#
loop_
_entity_poly.entity_id
_entity_poly.type
_entity_poly.pdbx_seq_one_letter_code
_entity_poly.pdbx_strand_id
1 'polypeptide(L)'
;MKRKQLVAARKKFMKDFKRSMANFKKQVVCSKCGREPRQGEKIDDWHIDKYSEKIDLICTDCYTEEESEDIVEEIAKDIII
;
A
#
# COMPACT_ATOMS: atom_id res chain seq x y z
N MET A 1 20.66 26.43 10.86
CA MET A 1 19.63 25.79 11.72
C MET A 1 20.28 25.09 12.90
N LYS A 2 19.83 25.35 14.13
CA LYS A 2 20.38 24.68 15.32
C LYS A 2 19.80 23.27 15.42
N ARG A 3 20.65 22.25 15.58
CA ARG A 3 20.30 20.80 15.63
C ARG A 3 19.05 20.47 16.48
N LYS A 4 18.85 21.21 17.59
CA LYS A 4 17.68 21.08 18.48
C LYS A 4 16.33 21.42 17.82
N GLN A 5 16.28 22.41 16.94
CA GLN A 5 15.06 22.80 16.21
C GLN A 5 14.64 21.72 15.20
N LEU A 6 15.61 21.10 14.51
CA LEU A 6 15.36 19.98 13.60
C LEU A 6 14.82 18.75 14.33
N VAL A 7 15.36 18.43 15.51
CA VAL A 7 14.85 17.32 16.34
C VAL A 7 13.42 17.57 16.81
N ALA A 8 13.09 18.80 17.21
CA ALA A 8 11.74 19.17 17.61
C ALA A 8 10.75 19.09 16.43
N ALA A 9 11.15 19.62 15.27
CA ALA A 9 10.35 19.55 14.04
C ALA A 9 10.09 18.10 13.60
N ARG A 10 11.12 17.24 13.62
CA ARG A 10 10.98 15.80 13.32
C ARG A 10 10.02 15.11 14.28
N LYS A 11 10.11 15.38 15.59
CA LYS A 11 9.19 14.79 16.58
C LYS A 11 7.74 15.20 16.32
N LYS A 12 7.50 16.48 16.02
CA LYS A 12 6.16 16.99 15.68
C LYS A 12 5.63 16.33 14.41
N PHE A 13 6.42 16.31 13.34
CA PHE A 13 6.07 15.65 12.09
C PHE A 13 5.71 14.17 12.30
N MET A 14 6.54 13.41 13.02
CA MET A 14 6.26 11.99 13.27
C MET A 14 4.98 11.76 14.08
N LYS A 15 4.66 12.67 15.01
CA LYS A 15 3.41 12.60 15.78
C LYS A 15 2.20 12.85 14.88
N ASP A 16 2.26 13.90 14.07
CA ASP A 16 1.17 14.29 13.16
C ASP A 16 0.97 13.23 12.07
N PHE A 17 2.07 12.71 11.51
CA PHE A 17 2.06 11.61 10.54
C PHE A 17 1.42 10.34 11.12
N LYS A 18 1.83 9.90 12.31
CA LYS A 18 1.24 8.72 12.97
C LYS A 18 -0.25 8.89 13.21
N ARG A 19 -0.70 10.08 13.58
CA ARG A 19 -2.12 10.39 13.79
C ARG A 19 -2.90 10.34 12.47
N SER A 20 -2.36 10.93 11.41
CA SER A 20 -2.96 10.88 10.07
C SER A 20 -3.06 9.44 9.56
N MET A 21 -1.98 8.68 9.67
CA MET A 21 -1.91 7.29 9.25
C MET A 21 -2.91 6.41 10.03
N ALA A 22 -3.07 6.61 11.33
CA ALA A 22 -4.05 5.86 12.12
C ALA A 22 -5.51 6.08 11.66
N ASN A 23 -5.84 7.28 11.17
CA ASN A 23 -7.15 7.55 10.58
C ASN A 23 -7.27 6.93 9.19
N PHE A 24 -6.20 6.98 8.38
CA PHE A 24 -6.16 6.34 7.07
C PHE A 24 -6.33 4.81 7.18
N LYS A 25 -5.68 4.16 8.14
CA LYS A 25 -5.84 2.71 8.37
C LYS A 25 -7.29 2.27 8.61
N LYS A 26 -8.14 3.14 9.18
CA LYS A 26 -9.57 2.87 9.39
C LYS A 26 -10.40 2.99 8.11
N GLN A 27 -9.85 3.59 7.06
CA GLN A 27 -10.50 3.78 5.76
C GLN A 27 -10.02 2.76 4.72
N VAL A 28 -8.94 2.04 5.01
CA VAL A 28 -8.40 1.01 4.12
C VAL A 28 -9.14 -0.30 4.34
N VAL A 29 -9.73 -0.81 3.27
CA VAL A 29 -10.40 -2.12 3.21
C VAL A 29 -9.91 -2.88 1.99
N CYS A 30 -9.88 -4.20 2.07
CA CYS A 30 -9.50 -5.03 0.93
C CYS A 30 -10.60 -4.93 -0.15
N SER A 31 -10.24 -4.65 -1.40
CA SER A 31 -11.20 -4.56 -2.51
C SER A 31 -11.92 -5.89 -2.78
N LYS A 32 -11.23 -7.03 -2.56
CA LYS A 32 -11.80 -8.37 -2.81
C LYS A 32 -12.67 -8.90 -1.67
N CYS A 33 -12.22 -8.80 -0.42
CA CYS A 33 -12.92 -9.40 0.73
C CYS A 33 -13.53 -8.39 1.70
N GLY A 34 -13.32 -7.08 1.48
CA GLY A 34 -13.88 -6.01 2.31
C GLY A 34 -13.30 -5.91 3.71
N ARG A 35 -12.29 -6.73 4.07
CA ARG A 35 -11.74 -6.77 5.43
C ARG A 35 -10.87 -5.55 5.72
N GLU A 36 -10.90 -5.10 6.97
CA GLU A 36 -9.93 -4.14 7.50
C GLU A 36 -8.59 -4.82 7.83
N PRO A 37 -7.48 -4.05 7.92
CA PRO A 37 -6.20 -4.54 8.40
C PRO A 37 -6.30 -5.05 9.85
N ARG A 38 -5.77 -6.25 10.12
CA ARG A 38 -5.75 -6.83 11.47
C ARG A 38 -4.77 -6.06 12.35
N GLN A 39 -4.95 -6.16 13.67
CA GLN A 39 -4.05 -5.52 14.61
C GLN A 39 -2.62 -6.09 14.46
N GLY A 40 -1.67 -5.22 14.10
CA GLY A 40 -0.27 -5.60 13.83
C GLY A 40 0.07 -5.81 12.35
N GLU A 41 -0.94 -5.89 11.48
CA GLU A 41 -0.75 -5.97 10.04
C GLU A 41 -0.32 -4.60 9.47
N LYS A 42 0.61 -4.63 8.50
CA LYS A 42 1.04 -3.44 7.79
C LYS A 42 0.34 -3.39 6.44
N ILE A 43 -0.27 -2.24 6.17
CA ILE A 43 -0.94 -1.98 4.88
C ILE A 43 0.10 -1.89 3.75
N ASP A 44 1.33 -1.52 4.09
CA ASP A 44 2.44 -1.47 3.13
C ASP A 44 2.73 -2.85 2.51
N ASP A 45 2.29 -3.94 3.15
CA ASP A 45 2.44 -5.31 2.64
C ASP A 45 1.25 -5.73 1.73
N TRP A 46 0.23 -4.89 1.56
CA TRP A 46 -0.92 -5.16 0.69
C TRP A 46 -0.61 -4.79 -0.77
N HIS A 47 -1.29 -5.45 -1.70
CA HIS A 47 -1.06 -5.28 -3.14
C HIS A 47 -2.04 -4.26 -3.74
N ILE A 48 -1.60 -3.51 -4.75
CA ILE A 48 -2.49 -2.63 -5.50
C ILE A 48 -3.26 -3.49 -6.51
N ASP A 49 -4.58 -3.32 -6.57
CA ASP A 49 -5.42 -3.93 -7.59
C ASP A 49 -5.13 -3.28 -8.95
N LYS A 50 -4.48 -4.03 -9.85
CA LYS A 50 -4.07 -3.51 -11.17
C LYS A 50 -5.23 -3.38 -12.15
N TYR A 51 -6.34 -4.07 -11.89
CA TYR A 51 -7.51 -4.06 -12.77
C TYR A 51 -8.52 -2.98 -12.35
N SER A 52 -8.32 -2.34 -11.19
CA SER A 52 -9.11 -1.20 -10.77
C SER A 52 -8.65 0.09 -11.47
N GLU A 53 -9.61 0.88 -11.94
CA GLU A 53 -9.38 2.26 -12.41
C GLU A 53 -9.04 3.23 -11.26
N LYS A 54 -9.08 2.74 -10.00
CA LYS A 54 -8.76 3.49 -8.77
C LYS A 54 -7.61 2.82 -8.02
N ILE A 55 -7.03 3.56 -7.06
CA ILE A 55 -6.02 3.01 -6.15
C ILE A 55 -6.73 2.19 -5.06
N ASP A 56 -7.09 0.96 -5.42
CA ASP A 56 -7.66 -0.03 -4.52
C ASP A 56 -6.58 -1.02 -4.05
N LEU A 57 -6.75 -1.53 -2.83
CA LEU A 57 -5.78 -2.43 -2.19
C LEU A 57 -6.37 -3.81 -1.97
N ILE A 58 -5.60 -4.86 -2.26
CA ILE A 58 -5.90 -6.27 -2.04
C ILE A 58 -5.02 -6.77 -0.89
N CYS A 59 -5.63 -7.36 0.13
CA CYS A 59 -4.88 -7.95 1.23
C CYS A 59 -4.07 -9.17 0.78
N THR A 60 -2.98 -9.45 1.46
CA THR A 60 -2.07 -10.59 1.18
C THR A 60 -2.78 -11.94 1.08
N ASP A 61 -3.87 -12.13 1.82
CA ASP A 61 -4.64 -13.39 1.80
C ASP A 61 -5.49 -13.55 0.53
N CYS A 62 -5.85 -12.44 -0.11
CA CYS A 62 -6.69 -12.41 -1.31
C CYS A 62 -5.89 -12.19 -2.59
N TYR A 63 -4.61 -11.84 -2.45
CA TYR A 63 -3.69 -11.71 -3.56
C TYR A 63 -3.20 -13.11 -3.94
N THR A 64 -3.53 -13.55 -5.15
CA THR A 64 -3.11 -14.83 -5.72
C THR A 64 -2.13 -14.57 -6.87
N GLU A 65 -1.13 -15.44 -7.04
CA GLU A 65 -0.03 -15.27 -8.01
C GLU A 65 -0.50 -15.16 -9.47
N GLU A 66 -1.74 -15.54 -9.80
CA GLU A 66 -2.36 -15.32 -11.12
C GLU A 66 -2.39 -13.83 -11.55
N GLU A 67 -2.38 -12.86 -10.62
CA GLU A 67 -2.28 -11.42 -10.95
C GLU A 67 -0.84 -10.94 -11.24
N SER A 68 0.14 -11.84 -11.12
CA SER A 68 1.57 -11.56 -11.35
C SER A 68 2.08 -12.03 -12.71
N GLU A 69 1.37 -12.94 -13.39
CA GLU A 69 1.85 -13.64 -14.58
C GLU A 69 1.62 -12.90 -15.91
N ASP A 70 0.72 -11.92 -15.96
CA ASP A 70 0.46 -11.14 -17.18
C ASP A 70 1.67 -10.30 -17.66
N ILE A 71 2.66 -10.07 -16.80
CA ILE A 71 3.87 -9.31 -17.15
C ILE A 71 4.77 -10.11 -18.10
N VAL A 72 4.80 -11.44 -17.99
CA VAL A 72 5.75 -12.25 -18.77
C VAL A 72 5.23 -12.48 -20.19
N GLU A 73 3.92 -12.57 -20.37
CA GLU A 73 3.31 -12.84 -21.67
C GLU A 73 3.25 -11.61 -22.58
N GLU A 74 3.00 -10.40 -22.05
CA GLU A 74 2.98 -9.18 -22.88
C GLU A 74 4.39 -8.79 -23.35
N ILE A 75 5.41 -8.90 -22.48
CA ILE A 75 6.80 -8.61 -22.86
C ILE A 75 7.31 -9.62 -23.91
N ALA A 76 6.87 -10.88 -23.86
CA ALA A 76 7.24 -11.89 -24.85
C ALA A 76 6.60 -11.64 -26.23
N LYS A 77 5.44 -10.98 -26.31
CA LYS A 77 4.77 -10.63 -27.58
C LYS A 77 5.44 -9.45 -28.29
N ASP A 78 6.04 -8.52 -27.54
CA ASP A 78 6.70 -7.33 -28.10
C ASP A 78 8.17 -7.53 -28.51
N ILE A 79 8.80 -8.66 -28.15
CA ILE A 79 10.20 -8.97 -28.51
C ILE A 79 10.31 -9.72 -29.85
N ILE A 80 9.20 -10.24 -30.39
CA ILE A 80 9.17 -10.92 -31.69
C ILE A 80 8.63 -9.95 -32.77
N ILE A 81 9.44 -8.98 -33.17
CA ILE A 81 9.35 -8.30 -34.48
C ILE A 81 10.77 -8.15 -35.04
#